data_AF-A0A7H0GMH1-F1
#
_entry.id   AF-A0A7H0GMH1-F1
#
_cell.length_a   1.000
_cell.length_b   1.000
_cell.length_c   1.000
_cell.angle_alpha   90.00
_cell.angle_beta   90.00
_cell.angle_gamma   90.00
#
_symmetry.space_group_name_H-M   'P 1'
#
loop_
_entity.id
_entity.type
_entity.pdbx_description
1 polymer ?
#
loop_
_entity_poly.entity_id
_entity_poly.type
_entity_poly.pdbx_seq_one_letter_code
_entity_poly.pdbx_strand_id
1 'polypeptide(L)'
;MLSDQDYQKLKIFIDVFFEWYTPKYPTTPDGTPSQFLEKIEKESLANAKKGMLMSLNDSIEWTSKWTSEEVAEADARMELAGTFTLSEVRRQYSKKFIQILRRGKIISQSEYYLVKGIADGEV
;
A
#
# COMPACT_ATOMS: atom_id res chain seq x y z
N MET A 1 4.74 0.95 14.93
CA MET A 1 5.13 2.29 14.45
C MET A 1 5.92 2.09 13.17
N LEU A 2 5.71 2.90 12.14
CA LEU A 2 6.42 2.73 10.87
C LEU A 2 7.90 3.07 11.05
N SER A 3 8.81 2.18 10.63
CA SER A 3 10.25 2.44 10.71
C SER A 3 10.65 3.55 9.72
N ASP A 4 11.78 4.21 9.96
CA ASP A 4 12.24 5.28 9.05
C ASP A 4 12.63 4.71 7.67
N GLN A 5 13.22 3.52 7.64
CA GLN A 5 13.58 2.83 6.40
C GLN A 5 12.34 2.43 5.59
N ASP A 6 11.34 1.83 6.24
CA ASP A 6 10.08 1.48 5.56
C ASP A 6 9.39 2.73 5.05
N TYR A 7 9.39 3.80 5.85
CA TYR A 7 8.79 5.07 5.45
C TYR A 7 9.38 5.64 4.16
N GLN A 8 10.72 5.63 4.01
CA GLN A 8 11.36 6.09 2.77
C GLN A 8 11.01 5.22 1.57
N LYS A 9 11.00 3.88 1.72
CA LYS A 9 10.57 2.97 0.64
C LYS A 9 9.10 3.22 0.26
N LEU A 10 8.23 3.39 1.25
CA LEU A 10 6.80 3.60 1.01
C LEU A 10 6.49 4.92 0.33
N LYS A 11 7.36 5.95 0.43
CA LYS A 11 7.24 7.17 -0.40
C LYS A 11 7.38 6.85 -1.89
N ILE A 12 8.30 5.95 -2.24
CA ILE A 12 8.44 5.48 -3.63
C ILE A 12 7.20 4.68 -4.04
N PHE A 13 6.71 3.79 -3.17
CA PHE A 13 5.52 2.98 -3.44
C PHE A 13 4.31 3.85 -3.79
N ILE A 14 3.98 4.85 -2.97
CA ILE A 14 2.79 5.68 -3.20
C ILE A 14 2.91 6.51 -4.47
N ASP A 15 4.10 6.99 -4.82
CA ASP A 15 4.29 7.76 -6.03
C ASP A 15 4.08 6.88 -7.27
N VAL A 16 4.71 5.70 -7.30
CA VAL A 16 4.55 4.72 -8.38
C VAL A 16 3.10 4.27 -8.49
N PHE A 17 2.45 3.98 -7.36
CA PHE A 17 1.07 3.53 -7.33
C PHE A 17 0.12 4.59 -7.89
N PHE A 18 0.23 5.84 -7.45
CA PHE A 18 -0.66 6.90 -7.90
C PHE A 18 -0.39 7.34 -9.35
N GLU A 19 0.88 7.36 -9.78
CA GLU A 19 1.22 7.64 -11.17
C GLU A 19 0.62 6.59 -12.12
N TRP A 20 0.75 5.31 -11.79
CA TRP A 20 0.29 4.22 -12.65
C TRP A 20 -1.23 3.97 -12.57
N TYR A 21 -1.78 3.83 -11.36
CA TYR A 21 -3.16 3.40 -11.17
C TYR A 21 -4.15 4.56 -11.13
N THR A 22 -3.73 5.72 -10.65
CA THR A 22 -4.62 6.89 -10.49
C THR A 22 -4.10 8.17 -11.17
N PRO A 23 -3.66 8.11 -12.45
CA PRO A 23 -3.03 9.23 -13.15
C PRO A 23 -3.92 10.47 -13.30
N LYS A 24 -5.22 10.36 -13.00
CA LYS A 24 -6.22 11.44 -13.07
C LYS A 24 -6.52 12.11 -11.72
N TYR A 25 -5.87 11.74 -10.62
CA TYR A 25 -6.05 12.50 -9.39
C TYR A 25 -5.40 13.87 -9.57
N PRO A 26 -6.18 14.97 -9.57
CA PRO A 26 -5.58 16.29 -9.54
C PRO A 26 -4.89 16.42 -8.19
N THR A 27 -3.56 16.43 -8.19
CA THR A 27 -2.83 16.85 -7.02
C THR A 27 -2.98 18.35 -6.97
N THR A 28 -3.99 18.82 -6.23
CA THR A 28 -4.08 20.21 -5.81
C THR A 28 -3.75 20.22 -4.33
N PRO A 29 -2.64 20.85 -3.90
CA PRO A 29 -1.60 21.54 -4.69
C PRO A 29 -0.80 20.64 -5.65
N ASP A 30 -0.17 21.16 -6.70
CA ASP A 30 0.67 20.33 -7.59
C ASP A 30 1.78 19.57 -6.83
N GLY A 31 2.02 18.31 -7.24
CA GLY A 31 3.12 17.47 -6.74
C GLY A 31 2.76 15.98 -6.64
N THR A 32 3.74 15.12 -6.35
CA THR A 32 3.50 13.70 -6.06
C THR A 32 3.05 13.50 -4.60
N PRO A 33 2.35 12.40 -4.25
CA PRO A 33 2.02 12.06 -2.88
C PRO A 33 3.19 12.20 -1.89
N SER A 34 4.39 11.74 -2.27
CA SER A 34 5.59 11.84 -1.43
C SER A 34 6.02 13.29 -1.17
N GLN A 35 5.93 14.18 -2.16
CA GLN A 35 6.28 15.58 -2.02
C GLN A 35 5.36 16.31 -1.02
N PHE A 36 4.10 15.90 -0.89
CA PHE A 36 3.23 16.42 0.17
C PHE A 36 3.63 15.91 1.54
N LEU A 37 3.95 14.62 1.65
CA LEU A 37 4.44 14.05 2.89
C LEU A 37 5.72 14.76 3.35
N GLU A 38 6.65 15.06 2.45
CA GLU A 38 7.87 15.81 2.75
C GLU A 38 7.61 17.23 3.29
N LYS A 39 6.53 17.89 2.84
CA LYS A 39 6.12 19.18 3.42
C LYS A 39 5.63 18.99 4.87
N ILE A 40 4.85 17.95 5.13
CA ILE A 40 4.36 17.62 6.48
C ILE A 40 5.51 17.17 7.39
N GLU A 41 6.48 16.43 6.86
CA GLU A 41 7.67 15.93 7.60
C GLU A 41 8.46 17.07 8.24
N LYS A 42 8.57 18.22 7.56
CA LYS A 42 9.28 19.41 8.06
C LYS A 42 8.64 19.98 9.33
N GLU A 43 7.35 19.76 9.53
CA GLU A 43 6.62 20.18 10.73
C GLU A 43 6.52 19.04 11.76
N SER A 44 6.22 17.83 11.29
CA SER A 44 6.04 16.65 12.13
C SER A 44 6.15 15.35 11.34
N LEU A 45 7.27 14.64 11.51
CA LEU A 45 7.47 13.29 10.98
C LEU A 45 6.38 12.31 11.47
N ALA A 46 5.90 12.47 12.70
CA ALA A 46 4.83 11.62 13.23
C ALA A 46 3.52 11.79 12.45
N ASN A 47 3.16 13.03 12.09
CA ASN A 47 1.98 13.32 11.28
C ASN A 47 2.16 12.83 9.85
N ALA A 48 3.35 12.99 9.27
CA ALA A 48 3.64 12.47 7.93
C ALA A 48 3.51 10.94 7.87
N LYS A 49 4.06 10.22 8.86
CA LYS A 49 3.88 8.76 8.99
C LYS A 49 2.42 8.35 9.15
N LYS A 50 1.60 9.16 9.85
CA LYS A 50 0.15 8.93 9.94
C LYS A 50 -0.53 9.09 8.57
N GLY A 51 -0.18 10.14 7.83
CA GLY A 51 -0.67 10.36 6.46
C GLY A 51 -0.29 9.22 5.52
N MET A 52 0.95 8.76 5.57
CA MET A 52 1.42 7.59 4.82
C MET A 52 0.55 6.36 5.11
N LEU A 53 0.30 6.05 6.38
CA LEU A 53 -0.57 4.92 6.74
C LEU A 53 -1.99 5.08 6.20
N MET A 54 -2.53 6.29 6.09
CA MET A 54 -3.83 6.52 5.46
C MET A 54 -3.77 6.19 3.96
N SER A 55 -2.79 6.73 3.23
CA SER A 55 -2.60 6.44 1.80
C SER A 55 -2.42 4.95 1.49
N LEU A 56 -1.71 4.22 2.35
CA LEU A 56 -1.58 2.76 2.20
C LEU A 56 -2.91 2.04 2.41
N ASN A 57 -3.71 2.45 3.39
CA ASN A 57 -5.03 1.84 3.60
C ASN A 57 -5.95 2.10 2.39
N ASP A 58 -5.94 3.32 1.84
CA ASP A 58 -6.71 3.66 0.64
C ASP A 58 -6.28 2.82 -0.56
N SER A 59 -4.96 2.65 -0.76
CA SER A 59 -4.39 1.82 -1.83
C SER A 59 -4.82 0.34 -1.69
N ILE A 60 -4.77 -0.19 -0.46
CA ILE A 60 -5.23 -1.57 -0.17
C ILE A 60 -6.74 -1.70 -0.43
N GLU A 61 -7.53 -0.69 -0.07
CA GLU A 61 -8.98 -0.70 -0.26
C GLU A 61 -9.35 -0.67 -1.75
N TRP A 62 -8.77 0.26 -2.51
CA TRP A 62 -9.04 0.40 -3.95
C TRP A 62 -8.65 -0.82 -4.75
N THR A 63 -7.61 -1.53 -4.32
CA THR A 63 -7.15 -2.74 -5.00
C THR A 63 -7.78 -4.02 -4.45
N SER A 64 -8.64 -3.95 -3.43
CA SER A 64 -9.13 -5.14 -2.68
C SER A 64 -9.88 -6.18 -3.52
N LYS A 65 -10.36 -5.82 -4.72
CA LYS A 65 -11.08 -6.68 -5.66
C LYS A 65 -10.28 -7.04 -6.91
N TRP A 66 -9.02 -6.62 -6.98
CA TRP A 66 -8.15 -6.99 -8.10
C TRP A 66 -7.97 -8.50 -8.17
N THR A 67 -7.93 -8.98 -9.40
CA THR A 67 -7.57 -10.35 -9.77
C THR A 67 -6.11 -10.64 -9.45
N SER A 68 -5.74 -11.91 -9.45
CA SER A 68 -4.36 -12.36 -9.28
C SER A 68 -3.43 -11.73 -10.31
N GLU A 69 -3.86 -11.67 -11.56
CA GLU A 69 -3.10 -11.11 -12.68
C GLU A 69 -2.85 -9.61 -12.51
N GLU A 70 -3.86 -8.85 -12.09
CA GLU A 70 -3.72 -7.42 -11.80
C GLU A 70 -2.77 -7.16 -10.62
N VAL A 71 -2.78 -8.03 -9.60
CA VAL A 71 -1.84 -7.93 -8.46
C VAL A 71 -0.42 -8.25 -8.91
N ALA A 72 -0.21 -9.31 -9.69
CA ALA A 72 1.10 -9.67 -10.21
C ALA A 72 1.69 -8.58 -11.13
N GLU A 73 0.87 -7.93 -11.96
CA GLU A 73 1.33 -6.77 -12.75
C GLU A 73 1.78 -5.61 -11.85
N ALA A 74 1.05 -5.35 -10.78
CA ALA A 74 1.40 -4.33 -9.79
C ALA A 74 2.71 -4.64 -9.09
N ASP A 75 2.87 -5.87 -8.63
CA ASP A 75 4.04 -6.32 -7.87
C ASP A 75 5.30 -6.21 -8.74
N ALA A 76 5.24 -6.66 -10.00
CA ALA A 76 6.34 -6.50 -10.95
C ALA A 76 6.74 -5.03 -11.17
N ARG A 77 5.77 -4.10 -11.25
CA ARG A 77 6.04 -2.66 -11.38
C ARG A 77 6.72 -2.08 -10.14
N MET A 78 6.25 -2.48 -8.95
CA MET A 78 6.84 -2.03 -7.69
C MET A 78 8.24 -2.59 -7.45
N GLU A 79 8.48 -3.84 -7.85
CA GLU A 79 9.78 -4.48 -7.76
C GLU A 79 10.80 -3.78 -8.67
N LEU A 80 10.42 -3.45 -9.91
CA LEU A 80 11.26 -2.67 -10.83
C LEU A 80 11.59 -1.28 -10.27
N ALA A 81 10.70 -0.68 -9.48
CA ALA A 81 10.93 0.59 -8.79
C ALA A 81 11.75 0.46 -7.49
N GLY A 82 12.10 -0.76 -7.06
CA GLY A 82 12.89 -1.00 -5.85
C GLY A 82 12.16 -0.67 -4.54
N THR A 83 10.82 -0.75 -4.53
CA THR A 83 9.97 -0.50 -3.37
C THR A 83 9.22 -1.75 -2.91
N PHE A 84 8.34 -1.63 -1.92
CA PHE A 84 7.47 -2.72 -1.49
C PHE A 84 6.49 -3.08 -2.60
N THR A 85 6.23 -4.37 -2.78
CA THR A 85 5.15 -4.82 -3.68
C THR A 85 3.77 -4.54 -3.08
N LEU A 86 2.72 -4.54 -3.90
CA LEU A 86 1.34 -4.41 -3.40
C LEU A 86 0.99 -5.57 -2.47
N SER A 87 1.46 -6.78 -2.77
CA SER A 87 1.31 -7.95 -1.90
C SER A 87 2.01 -7.79 -0.56
N GLU A 88 3.23 -7.24 -0.53
CA GLU A 88 3.94 -6.93 0.71
C GLU A 88 3.22 -5.86 1.53
N VAL A 89 2.76 -4.79 0.89
CA VAL A 89 1.98 -3.72 1.53
C VAL A 89 0.71 -4.29 2.15
N ARG A 90 -0.03 -5.15 1.42
CA ARG A 90 -1.22 -5.83 1.96
C ARG A 90 -0.87 -6.71 3.16
N ARG A 91 0.20 -7.50 3.07
CA ARG A 91 0.63 -8.40 4.14
C ARG A 91 0.99 -7.65 5.42
N GLN A 92 1.69 -6.52 5.30
CA GLN A 92 2.23 -5.81 6.45
C GLN A 92 1.26 -4.77 7.04
N TYR A 93 0.44 -4.13 6.20
CA TYR A 93 -0.34 -2.95 6.61
C TYR A 93 -1.86 -3.13 6.51
N SER A 94 -2.37 -4.22 5.93
CA SER A 94 -3.82 -4.46 5.89
C SER A 94 -4.36 -4.76 7.29
N LYS A 95 -5.18 -3.83 7.82
CA LYS A 95 -5.92 -4.04 9.07
C LYS A 95 -6.79 -5.29 9.01
N LYS A 96 -7.43 -5.54 7.86
CA LYS A 96 -8.28 -6.73 7.65
C LYS A 96 -7.45 -8.00 7.73
N PHE A 97 -6.28 -8.05 7.09
CA PHE A 97 -5.38 -9.20 7.19
C PHE A 97 -4.91 -9.44 8.63
N ILE A 98 -4.47 -8.39 9.34
CA ILE A 98 -4.06 -8.48 10.75
C ILE A 98 -5.22 -8.97 11.63
N GLN A 99 -6.45 -8.52 11.38
CA GLN A 99 -7.64 -9.00 12.10
C GLN A 99 -7.91 -10.48 11.84
N ILE A 100 -7.77 -10.96 10.59
CA ILE A 100 -7.92 -12.38 10.26
C ILE A 100 -6.86 -13.20 11.00
N LEU A 101 -5.60 -12.76 10.99
CA LEU A 101 -4.50 -13.44 11.70
C LEU A 101 -4.76 -13.51 13.21
N ARG A 102 -5.17 -12.40 13.83
CA ARG A 102 -5.53 -12.37 15.25
C ARG A 102 -6.70 -13.28 15.58
N ARG A 103 -7.68 -13.37 14.68
CA ARG A 103 -8.86 -14.23 14.85
C ARG A 103 -8.56 -15.71 14.60
N GLY A 104 -7.52 -16.01 13.82
CA GLY A 104 -7.07 -17.38 13.52
C GLY A 104 -8.01 -18.20 12.62
N LYS A 105 -9.04 -17.58 12.03
CA LYS A 105 -9.96 -18.25 11.09
C LYS A 105 -10.50 -17.30 10.03
N ILE A 106 -10.68 -17.82 8.83
CA ILE A 106 -11.32 -17.16 7.69
C ILE A 106 -12.83 -17.39 7.81
N ILE A 107 -13.63 -16.32 7.76
CA ILE A 107 -15.09 -16.39 7.98
C ILE A 107 -15.91 -15.98 6.76
N SER A 108 -15.26 -15.55 5.67
CA SER A 108 -15.94 -15.23 4.42
C SER A 108 -15.06 -15.54 3.22
N GLN A 109 -15.68 -15.70 2.06
CA GLN A 109 -14.98 -15.91 0.80
C GLN A 109 -14.07 -14.71 0.44
N SER A 110 -14.47 -13.48 0.79
CA SER A 110 -13.61 -12.30 0.60
C SER A 110 -12.31 -12.35 1.40
N GLU A 111 -12.35 -12.90 2.60
CA GLU A 111 -11.16 -13.08 3.43
C GLU A 111 -10.31 -14.25 2.95
N TYR A 112 -10.94 -15.30 2.42
CA TYR A 112 -10.24 -16.41 1.79
C TYR A 112 -9.35 -15.92 0.66
N TYR A 113 -9.91 -15.15 -0.29
CA TYR A 113 -9.14 -14.64 -1.41
C TYR A 113 -8.07 -13.63 -1.00
N LEU A 114 -8.33 -12.80 0.02
CA LEU A 114 -7.30 -11.92 0.58
C LEU A 114 -6.11 -12.70 1.15
N VAL A 115 -6.36 -13.72 1.98
CA VAL A 115 -5.30 -14.54 2.58
C VAL A 115 -4.59 -15.36 1.51
N LYS A 116 -5.34 -15.93 0.56
CA LYS A 116 -4.80 -16.72 -0.55
C LYS A 116 -3.85 -15.90 -1.41
N GLY A 117 -4.26 -14.71 -1.86
CA GLY A 117 -3.40 -13.83 -2.66
C GLY A 117 -2.12 -13.43 -1.92
N ILE A 118 -2.20 -13.22 -0.59
CA ILE A 118 -1.00 -12.94 0.21
C ILE A 118 -0.09 -14.18 0.35
N ALA A 119 -0.67 -15.39 0.47
CA ALA A 119 0.05 -16.63 0.77
C ALA A 119 0.69 -17.28 -0.45
N ASP A 120 -0.01 -17.29 -1.59
CA ASP A 120 0.41 -18.00 -2.80
C ASP A 120 1.63 -17.35 -3.47
N GLY A 121 1.97 -16.12 -3.09
CA GLY A 121 3.15 -15.48 -3.65
C GLY A 121 3.08 -15.35 -5.16
N GLU A 122 1.88 -15.24 -5.75
CA GLU A 122 1.69 -14.45 -6.96
C GLU A 122 2.09 -13.01 -6.60
N VAL A 123 3.42 -12.85 -6.59
CA VAL A 123 4.28 -11.71 -6.29
C VAL A 123 5.22 -11.62 -7.49
#